data_AF-F0JEB2-F1
#
_entry.id   AF-F0JEB2-F1
#
_cell.length_a   1.000
_cell.length_b   1.000
_cell.length_c   1.000
_cell.angle_alpha   90.00
_cell.angle_beta   90.00
_cell.angle_gamma   90.00
#
_symmetry.space_group_name_H-M   'P 1'
#
loop_
_entity.id
_entity.type
_entity.pdbx_description
1 polymer ?
#
loop_
_entity_poly.entity_id
_entity_poly.type
_entity_poly.pdbx_seq_one_letter_code
_entity_poly.pdbx_strand_id
1 'polypeptide(L)'
;MSDSSSVNHLVRITNCLQTILDLESQLEQLENGHSLLDEFAVLKSFLERIDEVELSESDVERIETATSNFLKELQGPLSRRKPRMGAERRLQ
;
A
#
# COMPACT_ATOMS: atom_id res chain seq x y z
N MET A 1 17.56 26.11 -7.94
CA MET A 1 17.91 24.67 -7.87
C MET A 1 16.75 23.86 -7.27
N SER A 2 15.50 24.26 -7.52
CA SER A 2 14.34 23.83 -6.72
C SER A 2 13.52 22.74 -7.42
N ASP A 3 13.48 22.71 -8.75
CA ASP A 3 12.64 21.75 -9.51
C ASP A 3 13.05 20.29 -9.31
N SER A 4 14.35 20.02 -9.14
CA SER A 4 14.85 18.65 -9.04
C SER A 4 14.47 17.97 -7.72
N SER A 5 14.26 18.75 -6.65
CA SER A 5 13.82 18.23 -5.33
C SER A 5 12.32 17.92 -5.36
N SER A 6 11.50 18.81 -5.94
CA SER A 6 10.07 18.57 -6.09
C SER A 6 9.79 17.33 -6.94
N VAL A 7 10.50 17.17 -8.07
CA VAL A 7 10.37 15.96 -8.89
C VAL A 7 10.78 14.71 -8.11
N ASN A 8 11.83 14.77 -7.30
CA ASN A 8 12.24 13.64 -6.46
C ASN A 8 11.18 13.27 -5.41
N HIS A 9 10.58 14.27 -4.75
CA HIS A 9 9.51 14.06 -3.78
C HIS A 9 8.30 13.38 -4.43
N LEU A 10 7.86 13.88 -5.59
CA LEU A 10 6.73 13.31 -6.34
C LEU A 10 6.98 11.84 -6.72
N VAL A 11 8.17 11.51 -7.20
CA VAL A 11 8.54 10.13 -7.53
C VAL A 11 8.47 9.22 -6.31
N ARG A 12 9.01 9.67 -5.17
CA ARG A 12 9.02 8.87 -3.92
C ARG A 12 7.61 8.62 -3.39
N ILE A 13 6.77 9.64 -3.34
CA ILE A 13 5.38 9.45 -2.89
C ILE A 13 4.60 8.59 -3.88
N THR A 14 4.74 8.82 -5.18
CA THR A 14 4.08 8.00 -6.20
C THR A 14 4.44 6.53 -6.01
N ASN A 15 5.71 6.22 -5.78
CA ASN A 15 6.16 4.86 -5.49
C ASN A 15 5.53 4.28 -4.21
N CYS A 16 5.46 5.07 -3.13
CA CYS A 16 4.83 4.63 -1.88
C CYS A 16 3.35 4.29 -2.06
N LEU A 17 2.59 5.19 -2.69
CA LEU A 17 1.16 5.02 -2.90
C LEU A 17 0.87 3.90 -3.90
N GLN A 18 1.66 3.78 -4.97
CA GLN A 18 1.54 2.67 -5.92
C GLN A 18 1.83 1.34 -5.24
N THR A 19 2.85 1.26 -4.38
CA THR A 19 3.15 0.04 -3.60
C THR A 19 1.97 -0.38 -2.73
N ILE A 20 1.25 0.56 -2.13
CA ILE A 20 0.04 0.28 -1.36
C ILE A 20 -1.06 -0.24 -2.29
N LEU A 21 -1.32 0.44 -3.39
CA LEU A 21 -2.36 0.09 -4.37
C LEU A 21 -2.16 -1.27 -5.03
N ASP A 22 -0.91 -1.69 -5.24
CA ASP A 22 -0.59 -3.01 -5.78
C ASP A 22 -1.06 -4.16 -4.87
N LEU A 23 -1.37 -3.87 -3.60
CA LEU A 23 -1.91 -4.84 -2.64
C LEU A 23 -3.44 -4.90 -2.63
N GLU A 24 -4.15 -3.98 -3.30
CA GLU A 24 -5.60 -3.84 -3.24
C GLU A 24 -6.33 -5.18 -3.46
N SER A 25 -6.00 -5.90 -4.54
CA SER A 25 -6.61 -7.20 -4.85
C SER A 25 -6.33 -8.28 -3.79
N GLN A 26 -5.17 -8.23 -3.14
CA GLN A 26 -4.83 -9.18 -2.08
C GLN A 26 -5.60 -8.89 -0.78
N LEU A 27 -5.86 -7.60 -0.51
CA LEU A 27 -6.53 -7.12 0.70
C LEU A 27 -8.05 -7.20 0.60
N GLU A 28 -8.63 -7.01 -0.60
CA GLU A 28 -10.06 -7.21 -0.88
C GLU A 28 -10.55 -8.56 -0.38
N GLN A 29 -9.72 -9.58 -0.52
CA GLN A 29 -10.07 -10.94 -0.21
C GLN A 29 -9.78 -11.33 1.27
N LEU A 30 -9.34 -10.39 2.12
CA LEU A 30 -9.22 -10.59 3.56
C LEU A 30 -10.59 -10.46 4.24
N GLU A 31 -10.75 -11.10 5.40
CA GLU A 31 -11.90 -10.86 6.26
C GLU A 31 -11.91 -9.38 6.69
N ASN A 32 -12.98 -8.65 6.36
CA ASN A 32 -13.13 -7.18 6.46
C ASN A 32 -12.38 -6.33 5.41
N GLY A 33 -11.92 -6.93 4.30
CA GLY A 33 -11.22 -6.22 3.22
C GLY A 33 -12.00 -5.05 2.60
N HIS A 34 -13.33 -5.10 2.62
CA HIS A 34 -14.19 -4.05 2.04
C HIS A 34 -14.01 -2.67 2.69
N SER A 35 -13.72 -2.60 4.00
CA SER A 35 -13.45 -1.30 4.66
C SER A 35 -12.15 -0.65 4.18
N LEU A 36 -11.25 -1.43 3.60
CA LEU A 36 -9.99 -0.92 3.04
C LEU A 36 -10.15 -0.42 1.60
N LEU A 37 -11.18 -0.89 0.88
CA LEU A 37 -11.42 -0.52 -0.52
C LEU A 37 -11.79 0.96 -0.68
N ASP A 38 -12.57 1.50 0.25
CA ASP A 38 -12.92 2.92 0.25
C ASP A 38 -11.67 3.79 0.42
N GLU A 39 -10.73 3.38 1.27
CA GLU A 39 -9.45 4.07 1.46
C GLU A 39 -8.57 4.01 0.19
N PHE A 40 -8.60 2.89 -0.54
CA PHE A 40 -7.90 2.78 -1.83
C PHE A 40 -8.44 3.74 -2.89
N ALA A 41 -9.75 3.98 -2.92
CA ALA A 41 -10.36 4.97 -3.82
C ALA A 41 -9.86 6.40 -3.52
N VAL A 42 -9.66 6.73 -2.24
CA VAL A 42 -9.06 8.00 -1.82
C VAL A 42 -7.61 8.10 -2.29
N LEU A 43 -6.81 7.05 -2.12
CA LEU A 43 -5.41 7.04 -2.57
C LEU A 43 -5.28 7.19 -4.09
N LYS A 44 -6.14 6.54 -4.87
CA LYS A 44 -6.19 6.69 -6.34
C LYS A 44 -6.51 8.12 -6.74
N SER A 45 -7.55 8.70 -6.13
CA SER A 45 -7.95 10.08 -6.40
C SER A 45 -6.86 11.09 -6.03
N PHE A 46 -6.08 10.80 -4.97
CA PHE A 46 -4.95 11.62 -4.58
C PHE A 46 -3.80 11.55 -5.60
N LEU A 47 -3.46 10.34 -6.10
CA LEU A 47 -2.43 10.17 -7.13
C LEU A 47 -2.71 10.94 -8.41
N GLU A 48 -3.98 11.06 -8.81
CA GLU A 48 -4.39 11.83 -9.99
C GLU A 48 -4.06 13.33 -9.89
N ARG A 49 -3.82 13.84 -8.67
CA ARG A 49 -3.63 15.27 -8.39
C ARG A 49 -2.32 15.56 -7.68
N ILE A 50 -1.42 14.59 -7.63
CA ILE A 50 -0.22 14.66 -6.79
C ILE A 50 0.76 15.74 -7.25
N ASP A 51 0.77 16.06 -8.54
CA ASP A 51 1.55 17.14 -9.16
C ASP A 51 1.07 18.54 -8.74
N GLU A 52 -0.14 18.68 -8.21
CA GLU A 52 -0.67 19.92 -7.64
C GLU A 52 -0.21 20.16 -6.19
N VAL A 53 0.45 19.18 -5.56
CA VAL A 53 0.79 19.20 -4.13
C VAL A 53 2.23 19.63 -3.89
N GLU A 54 2.42 20.71 -3.14
CA GLU A 54 3.74 21.08 -2.61
C GLU A 54 4.08 20.21 -1.40
N LEU A 55 5.22 19.52 -1.47
CA LEU A 55 5.71 18.60 -0.44
C LEU A 55 7.08 19.00 0.06
N SER A 56 7.25 19.01 1.38
CA SER A 56 8.56 19.07 2.01
C SER A 56 9.18 17.67 2.10
N GLU A 57 10.51 17.60 2.25
CA GLU A 57 11.19 16.32 2.54
C GLU A 57 10.60 15.62 3.78
N SER A 58 10.22 16.37 4.80
CA SER A 58 9.63 15.80 6.03
C SER A 58 8.25 15.18 5.78
N ASP A 59 7.48 15.68 4.82
CA ASP A 59 6.21 15.05 4.42
C ASP A 59 6.48 13.74 3.69
N VAL A 60 7.51 13.72 2.84
CA VAL A 60 7.95 12.52 2.13
C VAL A 60 8.37 11.42 3.10
N GLU A 61 9.24 11.73 4.04
CA GLU A 61 9.70 10.78 5.07
C GLU A 61 8.56 10.22 5.92
N ARG A 62 7.55 11.06 6.24
CA ARG A 62 6.36 10.62 6.97
C ARG A 62 5.54 9.62 6.18
N ILE A 63 5.32 9.87 4.88
CA ILE A 63 4.57 8.95 4.03
C ILE A 63 5.35 7.66 3.80
N GLU A 64 6.66 7.72 3.60
CA GLU A 64 7.53 6.54 3.49
C GLU A 64 7.46 5.68 4.77
N THR A 65 7.52 6.31 5.93
CA THR A 65 7.43 5.64 7.24
C THR A 65 6.05 4.99 7.42
N ALA A 66 4.97 5.71 7.12
CA ALA A 66 3.62 5.17 7.20
C ALA A 66 3.42 3.98 6.25
N THR A 67 3.94 4.07 5.03
CA THR A 67 3.93 2.99 4.03
C THR A 67 4.69 1.77 4.55
N SER A 68 5.89 1.96 5.12
CA SER A 68 6.67 0.86 5.71
C SER A 68 5.92 0.17 6.85
N ASN A 69 5.27 0.94 7.73
CA ASN A 69 4.51 0.39 8.85
C ASN A 69 3.27 -0.39 8.36
N PHE A 70 2.53 0.16 7.41
CA PHE A 70 1.41 -0.53 6.76
C PHE A 70 1.83 -1.88 6.18
N LEU A 71 2.93 -1.92 5.43
CA LEU A 71 3.45 -3.17 4.85
C LEU A 71 3.84 -4.20 5.92
N LYS A 72 4.41 -3.76 7.05
CA LYS A 72 4.76 -4.66 8.17
C LYS A 72 3.50 -5.26 8.82
N GLU A 73 2.48 -4.44 9.03
CA GLU A 73 1.21 -4.88 9.63
C GLU A 73 0.50 -5.92 8.75
N LEU A 74 0.61 -5.80 7.43
CA LEU A 74 0.03 -6.74 6.47
C LEU A 74 0.73 -8.10 6.40
N GLN A 75 1.98 -8.23 6.87
CA GLN A 75 2.69 -9.52 6.84
C GLN A 75 1.94 -10.62 7.59
N GLY A 76 1.29 -10.29 8.71
CA GLY A 76 0.50 -11.24 9.49
C GLY A 76 -0.73 -11.75 8.73
N PRO A 77 -1.68 -10.87 8.37
CA PRO A 77 -2.89 -11.22 7.63
C PRO A 77 -2.61 -11.96 6.30
N LEU A 78 -1.62 -11.50 5.53
CA LEU A 78 -1.29 -12.11 4.23
C LEU A 78 -0.58 -13.47 4.40
N SER A 79 0.26 -13.66 5.43
CA SER A 79 0.91 -14.96 5.68
C SER A 79 -0.07 -16.07 6.08
N ARG A 80 -1.19 -15.71 6.71
CA ARG A 80 -2.26 -16.66 7.10
C ARG A 80 -3.03 -17.22 5.89
N ARG A 81 -2.89 -16.61 4.71
CA ARG A 81 -3.53 -17.05 3.45
C ARG A 81 -2.76 -18.13 2.70
N LYS A 82 -1.63 -18.64 3.23
CA LYS A 82 -1.02 -19.85 2.65
C LYS A 82 -2.12 -20.92 2.53
N PRO A 83 -2.38 -21.45 1.33
CA PRO A 83 -3.44 -22.42 1.16
C PRO A 83 -3.14 -23.58 2.10
N ARG A 84 -4.12 -23.94 2.92
CA ARG A 84 -4.16 -25.28 3.50
C ARG A 84 -4.30 -26.22 2.30
N MET A 85 -3.17 -26.59 1.70
CA MET A 85 -3.11 -27.70 0.76
C MET A 85 -3.64 -28.91 1.53
N GLY A 86 -4.85 -29.32 1.20
CA GLY A 86 -5.47 -30.50 1.77
C GLY A 86 -4.61 -31.73 1.49
N ALA A 87 -4.30 -32.47 2.55
CA ALA A 87 -4.05 -33.90 2.49
C ALA A 87 -4.50 -34.55 3.80
N GLU A 88 -5.77 -34.37 4.14
CA GLU A 88 -6.56 -35.47 4.69
C GLU A 88 -6.61 -36.57 3.64
N ARG A 89 -5.62 -37.45 3.64
CA ARG A 89 -5.68 -38.78 3.03
C ARG A 89 -4.60 -39.62 3.69
N ARG A 90 -4.96 -40.27 4.80
CA ARG A 90 -4.40 -41.53 5.33
C ARG A 90 -5.23 -41.93 6.55
N LEU A 91 -6.46 -42.35 6.28
CA LEU A 91 -7.14 -43.36 7.07
C LEU A 91 -7.54 -44.46 6.09
N GLN A 92 -7.27 -45.69 6.51
CA GLN A 92 -7.31 -46.97 5.78
C GLN A 92 -5.98 -47.39 5.14
#